data_AF-A0A2E6TDT7-F1
#
_entry.id   AF-A0A2E6TDT7-F1
#
_cell.length_a   1.000
_cell.length_b   1.000
_cell.length_c   1.000
_cell.angle_alpha   90.00
_cell.angle_beta   90.00
_cell.angle_gamma   90.00
#
_symmetry.space_group_name_H-M   'P 1'
#
loop_
_entity.id
_entity.type
_entity.pdbx_description
1 polymer ?
#
loop_
_entity_poly.entity_id
_entity_poly.type
_entity_poly.pdbx_seq_one_letter_code
_entity_poly.pdbx_strand_id
1 'polypeptide(L)'
;MNRSLLLIVCDFLLLSILALARFDVPKDAEIPVDGQKVVSNDIVDQKSDGQNYDDVVADLEEVNESLEGNLDVDQKDLRDQANLLKAEKQDLAQATEQLKAELAAIDDELAAKKAELNRKDSDLQDIQRDLKDVAQDREALAQAKNQLEAKTRKLEAERTALAKENETTLIELAEARERNESLSALQAETAETLTVERERNAQINQRLESIDTKVFAVGEGLQDVGEGLTDVGEGLKVVGNEVKDVRTDVADVRTEVADVREDVVGVGQDLHKINEEIAGRDESQKKILRDIIQKQPNTLNEIYTNYLDNVVKISLKYKHLGGFLGSTKEDEFDTETILLTDGAYPYALIHIKESPFRLTPRPRTLVEVDGSISGDRLSEAIPIEQVAFLNDPKVFIIPLLTPLDELASSGLRVFKPVKNPHVFANAVVVDSDTYNFGETSFTRDPKNEHYIRLRKKFLSFLRGEFSPSKGDLVFAKTGEVLGIMVNDEYAYVFKNVLKNVDKNSRFFVGEGFDKDLAKRTLTSLGTKLSSLDLRFR
;
A
#
# COMPACT_ATOMS: atom_id res chain seq x y z
N MET A 1 -11.09 49.10 61.00
CA MET A 1 -10.45 49.59 62.23
C MET A 1 -11.40 49.33 63.40
N ASN A 2 -11.00 48.55 64.40
CA ASN A 2 -11.88 48.08 65.46
C ASN A 2 -12.33 49.27 66.36
N ARG A 3 -13.63 49.40 66.68
CA ARG A 3 -14.17 50.54 67.46
C ARG A 3 -13.49 50.70 68.82
N SER A 4 -13.00 49.60 69.40
CA SER A 4 -12.24 49.59 70.65
C SER A 4 -10.89 50.31 70.53
N LEU A 5 -10.24 50.27 69.36
CA LEU A 5 -8.93 50.91 69.16
C LEU A 5 -9.08 52.44 69.02
N LEU A 6 -10.17 52.91 68.40
CA LEU A 6 -10.46 54.33 68.25
C LEU A 6 -10.78 54.99 69.61
N LEU A 7 -11.53 54.29 70.47
CA LEU A 7 -11.83 54.76 71.82
C LEU A 7 -10.55 54.92 72.66
N ILE A 8 -9.62 53.97 72.58
CA ILE A 8 -8.34 54.04 73.31
C ILE A 8 -7.48 55.22 72.83
N VAL A 9 -7.44 55.49 71.53
CA VAL A 9 -6.65 56.61 70.98
C VAL A 9 -7.26 57.96 71.34
N CYS A 10 -8.59 58.10 71.32
CA CYS A 10 -9.26 59.33 71.73
C CYS A 10 -9.09 59.62 73.23
N ASP A 11 -9.13 58.61 74.08
CA ASP A 11 -8.97 58.76 75.54
C ASP A 11 -7.53 59.15 75.91
N PHE A 12 -6.54 58.58 75.21
CA PHE A 12 -5.13 58.94 75.40
C PHE A 12 -4.84 60.39 74.96
N LEU A 13 -5.53 60.86 73.91
CA LEU A 13 -5.34 62.21 73.38
C LEU A 13 -6.02 63.27 74.28
N LEU A 14 -7.18 62.96 74.86
CA LEU A 14 -7.84 63.82 75.86
C LEU A 14 -7.05 63.93 77.17
N LEU A 15 -6.54 62.81 77.70
CA LEU A 15 -5.70 62.82 78.90
C LEU A 15 -4.36 63.55 78.69
N SER A 16 -3.78 63.47 77.49
CA SER A 16 -2.54 64.21 77.17
C SER A 16 -2.76 65.72 77.07
N ILE A 17 -3.91 66.16 76.54
CA ILE A 17 -4.25 67.59 76.47
C ILE A 17 -4.59 68.14 77.86
N LEU A 18 -5.28 67.36 78.71
CA LEU A 18 -5.62 67.78 80.07
C LEU A 18 -4.37 67.86 80.99
N ALA A 19 -3.36 67.02 80.75
CA ALA A 19 -2.11 67.02 81.52
C ALA A 19 -1.14 68.15 81.12
N LEU A 20 -1.25 68.72 79.91
CA LEU A 20 -0.43 69.84 79.45
C LEU A 20 -1.01 71.23 79.77
N ALA A 21 -2.29 71.31 80.11
CA ALA A 21 -2.93 72.58 80.49
C ALA A 21 -2.67 72.89 81.97
N ARG A 22 -1.62 73.66 82.28
CA ARG A 22 -1.45 74.27 83.60
C ARG A 22 -2.37 75.49 83.73
N PHE A 23 -3.40 75.39 84.57
CA PHE A 23 -4.25 76.52 84.99
C PHE A 23 -3.86 76.99 86.39
N ASP A 24 -2.62 77.47 86.56
CA ASP A 24 -2.23 78.20 87.77
C ASP A 24 -2.36 79.70 87.51
N VAL A 25 -3.40 80.31 88.10
CA VAL A 25 -3.54 81.76 88.21
C VAL A 25 -2.70 82.21 89.42
N PRO A 26 -1.73 83.12 89.26
CA PRO A 26 -0.98 83.67 90.38
C PRO A 26 -1.93 84.37 91.36
N LYS A 27 -1.68 84.24 92.67
CA LYS A 27 -2.60 84.70 93.74
C LYS A 27 -2.83 86.22 93.82
N ASP A 28 -2.17 87.01 92.98
CA ASP A 28 -2.17 88.47 93.07
C ASP A 28 -2.63 89.16 91.76
N ALA A 29 -3.31 88.43 90.86
CA ALA A 29 -3.77 88.99 89.59
C ALA A 29 -5.13 89.69 89.74
N GLU A 30 -5.14 91.03 89.73
CA GLU A 30 -6.36 91.84 89.59
C GLU A 30 -6.88 91.81 88.14
N ILE A 31 -8.14 91.38 87.97
CA ILE A 31 -8.83 91.30 86.69
C ILE A 31 -9.65 92.59 86.50
N PRO A 32 -9.40 93.42 85.46
CA PRO A 32 -10.09 94.69 85.31
C PRO A 32 -11.49 94.49 84.71
N VAL A 33 -12.49 95.14 85.32
CA VAL A 33 -13.88 95.25 84.84
C VAL A 33 -14.13 96.72 84.50
N ASP A 34 -14.58 96.98 83.28
CA ASP A 34 -15.13 98.23 82.73
C ASP A 34 -14.50 99.59 83.14
N GLY A 35 -13.77 100.19 82.20
CA GLY A 35 -13.84 101.64 81.96
C GLY A 35 -13.21 102.61 82.97
N GLN A 36 -12.37 102.18 83.90
CA GLN A 36 -11.60 103.09 84.78
C GLN A 36 -10.08 102.85 84.73
N LYS A 37 -9.36 103.96 84.50
CA LYS A 37 -7.90 104.09 84.59
C LYS A 37 -7.51 103.97 86.07
N VAL A 38 -6.80 102.91 86.45
CA VAL A 38 -6.15 102.82 87.76
C VAL A 38 -4.78 103.48 87.64
N VAL A 39 -4.69 104.68 88.21
CA VAL A 39 -3.46 105.47 88.36
C VAL A 39 -2.95 105.20 89.76
N SER A 40 -1.77 104.61 89.91
CA SER A 40 -1.07 104.54 91.19
C SER A 40 -0.42 105.89 91.45
N ASN A 41 -1.03 106.66 92.35
CA ASN A 41 -0.46 107.87 92.95
C ASN A 41 0.50 107.45 94.07
N ASP A 42 1.79 107.34 93.76
CA ASP A 42 2.83 107.47 94.77
C ASP A 42 3.45 108.87 94.65
N ILE A 43 2.77 109.82 95.28
CA ILE A 43 3.33 111.12 95.64
C ILE A 43 4.19 110.86 96.88
N VAL A 44 5.51 110.88 96.72
CA VAL A 44 6.44 111.06 97.84
C VAL A 44 7.08 112.43 97.67
N ASP A 45 6.67 113.34 98.54
CA ASP A 45 7.16 114.70 98.65
C ASP A 45 8.65 114.77 99.06
N GLN A 46 9.37 115.64 98.35
CA GLN A 46 10.44 116.54 98.80
C GLN A 46 11.66 116.00 99.56
N LYS A 47 12.84 116.26 98.98
CA LYS A 47 13.59 117.50 99.28
C LYS A 47 14.56 117.83 98.14
N SER A 48 14.22 118.90 97.41
CA SER A 48 15.12 119.60 96.50
C SER A 48 16.01 120.51 97.34
N ASP A 49 17.23 120.05 97.59
CA ASP A 49 18.31 120.91 98.05
C ASP A 49 18.76 121.69 96.81
N GLY A 50 18.31 122.94 96.72
CA GLY A 50 18.39 123.74 95.51
C GLY A 50 19.80 123.80 94.93
N GLN A 51 19.95 123.29 93.71
CA GLN A 51 20.89 123.74 92.69
C GLN A 51 20.58 123.09 91.33
N ASN A 52 20.64 123.93 90.29
CA ASN A 52 20.81 123.65 88.85
C ASN A 52 19.62 123.09 88.02
N TYR A 53 18.96 123.98 87.26
CA TYR A 53 17.91 123.66 86.27
C TYR A 53 18.46 123.04 84.97
N ASP A 54 19.77 123.15 84.72
CA ASP A 54 20.40 122.62 83.50
C ASP A 54 20.60 121.09 83.55
N ASP A 55 20.78 120.50 84.74
CA ASP A 55 21.06 119.05 84.87
C ASP A 55 19.80 118.19 84.63
N VAL A 56 18.61 118.67 85.04
CA VAL A 56 17.34 117.94 84.85
C VAL A 56 16.87 117.94 83.39
N VAL A 57 17.18 119.00 82.63
CA VAL A 57 16.87 119.08 81.19
C VAL A 57 17.81 118.18 80.41
N ALA A 58 19.10 118.16 80.74
CA ALA A 58 20.06 117.24 80.15
C ALA A 58 19.68 115.77 80.41
N ASP A 59 19.27 115.42 81.63
CA ASP A 59 18.82 114.06 81.97
C ASP A 59 17.53 113.67 81.19
N LEU A 60 16.60 114.61 80.97
CA LEU A 60 15.38 114.37 80.19
C LEU A 60 15.64 114.28 78.67
N GLU A 61 16.56 115.08 78.14
CA GLU A 61 17.00 115.02 76.75
C GLU A 61 17.76 113.70 76.50
N GLU A 62 18.62 113.26 77.41
CA GLU A 62 19.32 111.98 77.35
C GLU A 62 18.35 110.78 77.40
N VAL A 63 17.33 110.85 78.27
CA VAL A 63 16.29 109.81 78.34
C VAL A 63 15.43 109.78 77.07
N ASN A 64 15.08 110.94 76.49
CA ASN A 64 14.33 110.99 75.24
C ASN A 64 15.15 110.50 74.04
N GLU A 65 16.42 110.90 73.93
CA GLU A 65 17.31 110.39 72.87
C GLU A 65 17.51 108.87 73.00
N SER A 66 17.65 108.36 74.23
CA SER A 66 17.71 106.92 74.50
C SER A 66 16.41 106.20 74.15
N LEU A 67 15.25 106.80 74.46
CA LEU A 67 13.94 106.26 74.11
C LEU A 67 13.69 106.23 72.60
N GLU A 68 14.02 107.31 71.87
CA GLU A 68 13.92 107.37 70.42
C GLU A 68 14.87 106.36 69.75
N GLY A 69 16.09 106.24 70.25
CA GLY A 69 17.04 105.22 69.80
C GLY A 69 16.54 103.79 70.01
N ASN A 70 15.96 103.49 71.18
CA ASN A 70 15.37 102.18 71.46
C ASN A 70 14.12 101.91 70.60
N LEU A 71 13.27 102.92 70.37
CA LEU A 71 12.09 102.81 69.51
C LEU A 71 12.44 102.54 68.05
N ASP A 72 13.50 103.18 67.53
CA ASP A 72 13.97 102.96 66.16
C ASP A 72 14.58 101.55 65.99
N VAL A 73 15.31 101.07 67.00
CA VAL A 73 15.83 99.69 67.04
C VAL A 73 14.68 98.69 67.09
N ASP A 74 13.71 98.86 67.98
CA ASP A 74 12.53 97.99 68.08
C ASP A 74 11.71 98.01 66.78
N GLN A 75 11.53 99.18 66.16
CA GLN A 75 10.81 99.29 64.89
C GLN A 75 11.54 98.56 63.75
N LYS A 76 12.87 98.63 63.73
CA LYS A 76 13.70 97.92 62.76
C LYS A 76 13.64 96.41 62.98
N ASP A 77 13.80 95.95 64.21
CA ASP A 77 13.74 94.53 64.57
C ASP A 77 12.36 93.94 64.26
N LEU A 78 11.28 94.69 64.53
CA LEU A 78 9.91 94.29 64.16
C LEU A 78 9.72 94.21 62.64
N ARG A 79 10.32 95.13 61.86
CA ARG A 79 10.27 95.07 60.39
C ARG A 79 11.05 93.88 59.85
N ASP A 80 12.21 93.58 60.42
CA ASP A 80 13.04 92.45 60.02
C ASP A 80 12.34 91.12 60.37
N GLN A 81 11.71 91.01 61.54
CA GLN A 81 10.87 89.88 61.91
C GLN A 81 9.65 89.74 60.98
N ALA A 82 8.96 90.83 60.65
CA ALA A 82 7.82 90.80 59.74
C ALA A 82 8.22 90.36 58.32
N ASN A 83 9.39 90.78 57.84
CA ASN A 83 9.93 90.36 56.55
C ASN A 83 10.33 88.88 56.56
N LEU A 84 10.94 88.40 57.65
CA LEU A 84 11.30 86.99 57.83
C LEU A 84 10.05 86.10 57.85
N LEU A 85 9.04 86.45 58.66
CA LEU A 85 7.77 85.73 58.72
C LEU A 85 7.04 85.73 57.38
N LYS A 86 7.15 86.80 56.60
CA LYS A 86 6.58 86.87 55.26
C LYS A 86 7.28 85.92 54.29
N ALA A 87 8.61 85.84 54.35
CA ALA A 87 9.39 84.89 53.57
C ALA A 87 9.06 83.44 53.95
N GLU A 88 9.04 83.12 55.25
CA GLU A 88 8.69 81.79 55.76
C GLU A 88 7.26 81.38 55.35
N LYS A 89 6.29 82.30 55.41
CA LYS A 89 4.92 82.05 54.95
C LYS A 89 4.86 81.77 53.44
N GLN A 90 5.71 82.44 52.64
CA GLN A 90 5.78 82.22 51.20
C GLN A 90 6.40 80.86 50.88
N ASP A 91 7.49 80.49 51.56
CA ASP A 91 8.13 79.18 51.40
C ASP A 91 7.20 78.04 51.84
N LEU A 92 6.48 78.20 52.95
CA LEU A 92 5.48 77.25 53.41
C LEU A 92 4.32 77.10 52.41
N ALA A 93 3.87 78.20 51.80
CA ALA A 93 2.84 78.15 50.77
C ALA A 93 3.32 77.38 49.53
N GLN A 94 4.58 77.61 49.10
CA GLN A 94 5.17 76.87 47.98
C GLN A 94 5.32 75.37 48.30
N ALA A 95 5.81 75.03 49.49
CA ALA A 95 5.92 73.63 49.94
C ALA A 95 4.55 72.95 50.00
N THR A 96 3.50 73.66 50.45
CA THR A 96 2.14 73.14 50.49
C THR A 96 1.58 72.86 49.10
N GLU A 97 1.82 73.74 48.13
CA GLU A 97 1.40 73.52 46.74
C GLU A 97 2.18 72.39 46.07
N GLN A 98 3.48 72.25 46.35
CA GLN A 98 4.28 71.11 45.89
C GLN A 98 3.73 69.78 46.44
N LEU A 99 3.47 69.71 47.75
CA LEU A 99 2.90 68.52 48.38
C LEU A 99 1.52 68.17 47.82
N LYS A 100 0.67 69.16 47.51
CA LYS A 100 -0.62 68.92 46.85
C LYS A 100 -0.45 68.35 45.45
N ALA A 101 0.51 68.85 44.68
CA ALA A 101 0.80 68.34 43.35
C ALA A 101 1.34 66.90 43.39
N GLU A 102 2.22 66.59 44.34
CA GLU A 102 2.70 65.22 44.57
C GLU A 102 1.57 64.27 44.98
N LEU A 103 0.67 64.70 45.88
CA LEU A 103 -0.50 63.91 46.27
C LEU A 103 -1.42 63.62 45.08
N ALA A 104 -1.70 64.63 44.24
CA ALA A 104 -2.50 64.45 43.03
C ALA A 104 -1.84 63.44 42.05
N ALA A 105 -0.52 63.51 41.87
CA ALA A 105 0.22 62.56 41.04
C ALA A 105 0.16 61.12 41.59
N ILE A 106 0.26 60.95 42.91
CA ILE A 106 0.12 59.65 43.57
C ILE A 106 -1.31 59.10 43.41
N ASP A 107 -2.33 59.94 43.54
CA ASP A 107 -3.73 59.54 43.35
C ASP A 107 -3.99 59.07 41.91
N ASP A 108 -3.43 59.78 40.92
CA ASP A 108 -3.50 59.37 39.51
C ASP A 108 -2.78 58.03 39.26
N GLU A 109 -1.59 57.82 39.86
CA GLU A 109 -0.87 56.56 39.77
C GLU A 109 -1.65 55.41 40.43
N LEU A 110 -2.25 55.66 41.59
CA LEU A 110 -3.05 54.68 42.31
C LEU A 110 -4.31 54.31 41.52
N ALA A 111 -4.97 55.30 40.90
CA ALA A 111 -6.11 55.06 40.01
C ALA A 111 -5.71 54.21 38.79
N ALA A 112 -4.57 54.51 38.16
CA ALA A 112 -4.04 53.74 37.04
C ALA A 112 -3.70 52.29 37.45
N LYS A 113 -3.04 52.11 38.60
CA LYS A 113 -2.71 50.77 39.14
C LYS A 113 -3.95 49.97 39.49
N LYS A 114 -4.99 50.61 40.04
CA LYS A 114 -6.27 49.96 40.32
C LYS A 114 -6.99 49.53 39.04
N ALA A 115 -6.94 50.34 37.99
CA ALA A 115 -7.48 49.97 36.68
C ALA A 115 -6.70 48.80 36.06
N GLU A 116 -5.37 48.78 36.18
CA GLU A 116 -4.51 47.67 35.74
C GLU A 116 -4.85 46.36 36.49
N LEU A 117 -5.05 46.43 37.81
CA LEU A 117 -5.39 45.28 38.65
C LEU A 117 -6.76 44.70 38.27
N ASN A 118 -7.76 45.54 38.06
CA ASN A 118 -9.09 45.10 37.61
C ASN A 118 -9.04 44.42 36.23
N ARG A 119 -8.19 44.89 35.31
CA ARG A 119 -7.98 44.23 34.01
C ARG A 119 -7.36 42.85 34.20
N LYS A 120 -6.31 42.74 35.01
CA LYS A 120 -5.67 41.45 35.32
C LYS A 120 -6.62 40.47 35.99
N ASP A 121 -7.50 40.94 36.88
CA ASP A 121 -8.52 40.10 37.51
C ASP A 121 -9.54 39.57 36.48
N SER A 122 -9.93 40.40 35.52
CA SER A 122 -10.78 39.96 34.40
C SER A 122 -10.07 38.92 33.53
N ASP A 123 -8.82 39.18 33.15
CA ASP A 123 -8.02 38.26 32.34
C ASP A 123 -7.83 36.91 33.05
N LEU A 124 -7.61 36.92 34.37
CA LEU A 124 -7.50 35.70 35.17
C LEU A 124 -8.81 34.90 35.20
N GLN A 125 -9.96 35.56 35.26
CA GLN A 125 -11.26 34.88 35.19
C GLN A 125 -11.48 34.22 33.83
N ASP A 126 -11.09 34.88 32.74
CA ASP A 126 -11.21 34.33 31.40
C ASP A 126 -10.25 33.16 31.19
N ILE A 127 -9.00 33.27 31.64
CA ILE A 127 -8.04 32.14 31.65
C ILE A 127 -8.57 30.95 32.44
N GLN A 128 -9.23 31.18 33.59
CA GLN A 128 -9.83 30.10 34.38
C GLN A 128 -10.99 29.40 33.65
N ARG A 129 -11.79 30.14 32.88
CA ARG A 129 -12.83 29.57 32.02
C ARG A 129 -12.22 28.74 30.90
N ASP A 130 -11.25 29.29 30.18
CA ASP A 130 -10.55 28.60 29.09
C ASP A 130 -9.88 27.31 29.58
N LEU A 131 -9.24 27.34 30.76
CA LEU A 131 -8.64 26.14 31.35
C LEU A 131 -9.67 25.07 31.69
N LYS A 132 -10.87 25.45 32.12
CA LYS A 132 -11.96 24.53 32.40
C LYS A 132 -12.49 23.90 31.11
N ASP A 133 -12.66 24.70 30.06
CA ASP A 133 -13.15 24.23 28.77
C ASP A 133 -12.13 23.28 28.12
N VAL A 134 -10.82 23.61 28.16
CA VAL A 134 -9.74 22.73 27.71
C VAL A 134 -9.71 21.42 28.48
N ALA A 135 -9.97 21.44 29.79
CA ALA A 135 -10.03 20.22 30.60
C ALA A 135 -11.22 19.32 30.19
N GLN A 136 -12.39 19.91 29.91
CA GLN A 136 -13.57 19.19 29.42
C GLN A 136 -13.32 18.60 28.03
N ASP A 137 -12.73 19.37 27.12
CA ASP A 137 -12.37 18.89 25.77
C ASP A 137 -11.38 17.74 25.82
N ARG A 138 -10.39 17.81 26.72
CA ARG A 138 -9.41 16.74 26.91
C ARG A 138 -10.06 15.46 27.42
N GLU A 139 -11.04 15.55 28.31
CA GLU A 139 -11.79 14.40 28.81
C GLU A 139 -12.67 13.80 27.70
N ALA A 140 -13.39 14.63 26.94
CA ALA A 140 -14.19 14.19 25.80
C ALA A 140 -13.33 13.49 24.74
N LEU A 141 -12.14 14.03 24.44
CA LEU A 141 -11.18 13.43 23.51
C LEU A 141 -10.65 12.08 24.01
N ALA A 142 -10.38 11.96 25.32
CA ALA A 142 -9.95 10.69 25.93
C ALA A 142 -11.06 9.62 25.82
N GLN A 143 -12.32 9.99 26.05
CA GLN A 143 -13.46 9.09 25.88
C GLN A 143 -13.63 8.66 24.41
N ALA A 144 -13.55 9.61 23.47
CA ALA A 144 -13.63 9.32 22.04
C ALA A 144 -12.49 8.38 21.58
N LYS A 145 -11.26 8.58 22.07
CA LYS A 145 -10.13 7.70 21.80
C LYS A 145 -10.38 6.28 22.30
N ASN A 146 -10.85 6.13 23.55
CA ASN A 146 -11.15 4.81 24.12
C ASN A 146 -12.27 4.09 23.34
N GLN A 147 -13.30 4.81 22.89
CA GLN A 147 -14.36 4.26 22.05
C GLN A 147 -13.83 3.80 20.68
N LEU A 148 -12.94 4.59 20.07
CA LEU A 148 -12.32 4.25 18.80
C LEU A 148 -11.43 3.00 18.94
N GLU A 149 -10.61 2.91 19.98
CA GLU A 149 -9.78 1.73 20.27
C GLU A 149 -10.64 0.47 20.50
N ALA A 150 -11.75 0.59 21.23
CA ALA A 150 -12.70 -0.51 21.40
C ALA A 150 -13.35 -0.96 20.09
N LYS A 151 -13.69 0.00 19.20
CA LYS A 151 -14.25 -0.29 17.88
C LYS A 151 -13.22 -0.97 16.98
N THR A 152 -11.97 -0.52 16.99
CA THR A 152 -10.87 -1.13 16.24
C THR A 152 -10.63 -2.57 16.68
N ARG A 153 -10.56 -2.83 18.00
CA ARG A 153 -10.42 -4.20 18.53
C ARG A 153 -11.57 -5.12 18.11
N LYS A 154 -12.81 -4.61 18.10
CA LYS A 154 -13.96 -5.39 17.62
C LYS A 154 -13.84 -5.72 16.12
N LEU A 155 -13.46 -4.75 15.30
CA LEU A 155 -13.27 -4.97 13.86
C LEU A 155 -12.11 -5.95 13.57
N GLU A 156 -11.04 -5.91 14.34
CA GLU A 156 -9.94 -6.87 14.22
C GLU A 156 -10.38 -8.30 14.60
N ALA A 157 -11.16 -8.44 15.68
CA ALA A 157 -11.74 -9.72 16.07
C ALA A 157 -12.69 -10.28 14.99
N GLU A 158 -13.52 -9.43 14.39
CA GLU A 158 -14.42 -9.81 13.29
C GLU A 158 -13.65 -10.21 12.03
N ARG A 159 -12.61 -9.45 11.64
CA ARG A 159 -11.76 -9.79 10.49
C ARG A 159 -11.03 -11.12 10.68
N THR A 160 -10.54 -11.40 11.89
CA THR A 160 -9.87 -12.67 12.19
C THR A 160 -10.83 -13.84 12.21
N ALA A 161 -12.05 -13.66 12.71
CA ALA A 161 -13.11 -14.68 12.63
C ALA A 161 -13.48 -14.99 11.17
N LEU A 162 -13.70 -13.95 10.35
CA LEU A 162 -14.03 -14.11 8.93
C LEU A 162 -12.87 -14.75 8.14
N ALA A 163 -11.62 -14.43 8.48
CA ALA A 163 -10.46 -15.07 7.86
C ALA A 163 -10.42 -16.59 8.14
N LYS A 164 -10.72 -17.01 9.37
CA LYS A 164 -10.81 -18.44 9.72
C LYS A 164 -11.98 -19.12 9.00
N GLU A 165 -13.13 -18.47 8.90
CA GLU A 165 -14.28 -19.00 8.16
C GLU A 165 -13.97 -19.17 6.67
N ASN A 166 -13.30 -18.18 6.07
CA ASN A 166 -12.83 -18.27 4.68
C ASN A 166 -11.81 -19.40 4.47
N GLU A 167 -10.90 -19.61 5.42
CA GLU A 167 -9.95 -20.72 5.36
C GLU A 167 -10.68 -22.07 5.42
N THR A 168 -11.64 -22.24 6.33
CA THR A 168 -12.43 -23.47 6.43
C THR A 168 -13.25 -23.74 5.16
N THR A 169 -13.87 -22.72 4.58
CA THR A 169 -14.67 -22.87 3.35
C THR A 169 -13.81 -23.17 2.12
N LEU A 170 -12.57 -22.67 2.07
CA LEU A 170 -11.62 -23.03 1.00
C LEU A 170 -11.19 -24.50 1.10
N ILE A 171 -10.95 -25.01 2.31
CA ILE A 171 -10.65 -26.43 2.55
C ILE A 171 -11.83 -27.30 2.11
N GLU A 172 -13.04 -26.99 2.57
CA GLU A 172 -14.25 -27.74 2.17
C GLU A 172 -14.48 -27.73 0.65
N LEU A 173 -14.20 -26.59 -0.01
CA LEU A 173 -14.30 -26.47 -1.46
C LEU A 173 -13.25 -27.30 -2.19
N ALA A 174 -12.03 -27.37 -1.66
CA ALA A 174 -10.96 -28.21 -2.22
C ALA A 174 -11.34 -29.69 -2.13
N GLU A 175 -11.81 -30.14 -0.97
CA GLU A 175 -12.29 -31.52 -0.79
C GLU A 175 -13.48 -31.85 -1.71
N ALA A 176 -14.42 -30.91 -1.87
CA ALA A 176 -15.56 -31.11 -2.77
C ALA A 176 -15.14 -31.23 -4.24
N ARG A 177 -14.10 -30.48 -4.67
CA ARG A 177 -13.54 -30.60 -6.02
C ARG A 177 -12.85 -31.94 -6.24
N GLU A 178 -12.04 -32.39 -5.29
CA GLU A 178 -11.37 -33.69 -5.38
C GLU A 178 -12.39 -34.84 -5.46
N ARG A 179 -13.44 -34.80 -4.63
CA ARG A 179 -14.55 -35.76 -4.72
C ARG A 179 -15.22 -35.74 -6.09
N ASN A 180 -15.46 -34.57 -6.68
CA ASN A 180 -16.07 -34.46 -8.00
C ASN A 180 -15.17 -34.96 -9.13
N GLU A 181 -13.86 -34.70 -9.07
CA GLU A 181 -12.89 -35.21 -10.04
C GLU A 181 -12.80 -36.74 -9.97
N SER A 182 -12.76 -37.31 -8.75
CA SER A 182 -12.78 -38.75 -8.53
C SER A 182 -14.06 -39.39 -9.06
N LEU A 183 -15.22 -38.80 -8.78
CA LEU A 183 -16.51 -39.27 -9.32
C LEU A 183 -16.55 -39.20 -10.84
N SER A 184 -16.02 -38.14 -11.44
CA SER A 184 -15.96 -38.01 -12.91
C SER A 184 -15.03 -39.06 -13.54
N ALA A 185 -13.91 -39.38 -12.90
CA ALA A 185 -13.00 -40.42 -13.38
C ALA A 185 -13.66 -41.81 -13.32
N LEU A 186 -14.34 -42.12 -12.21
CA LEU A 186 -15.09 -43.36 -12.06
C LEU A 186 -16.22 -43.47 -13.10
N GLN A 187 -16.90 -42.36 -13.39
CA GLN A 187 -17.93 -42.33 -14.45
C GLN A 187 -17.34 -42.58 -15.85
N ALA A 188 -16.15 -42.06 -16.15
CA ALA A 188 -15.48 -42.32 -17.42
C ALA A 188 -15.06 -43.80 -17.55
N GLU A 189 -14.47 -44.37 -16.49
CA GLU A 189 -14.06 -45.78 -16.47
C GLU A 189 -15.27 -46.73 -16.57
N THR A 190 -16.36 -46.43 -15.85
CA THR A 190 -17.60 -47.21 -15.95
C THR A 190 -18.24 -47.09 -17.34
N ALA A 191 -18.18 -45.92 -17.98
CA ALA A 191 -18.66 -45.76 -19.36
C ALA A 191 -17.82 -46.57 -20.35
N GLU A 192 -16.49 -46.57 -20.21
CA GLU A 192 -15.58 -47.34 -21.06
C GLU A 192 -15.82 -48.85 -20.90
N THR A 193 -15.88 -49.36 -19.67
CA THR A 193 -16.18 -50.78 -19.41
C THR A 193 -17.55 -51.19 -19.98
N LEU A 194 -18.56 -50.34 -19.87
CA LEU A 194 -19.87 -50.55 -20.51
C LEU A 194 -19.79 -50.59 -22.04
N THR A 195 -18.91 -49.82 -22.68
CA THR A 195 -18.72 -49.90 -24.14
C THR A 195 -18.06 -51.21 -24.55
N VAL A 196 -17.01 -51.64 -23.83
CA VAL A 196 -16.32 -52.92 -24.09
C VAL A 196 -17.27 -54.10 -23.94
N GLU A 197 -18.10 -54.12 -22.88
CA GLU A 197 -19.10 -55.18 -22.70
C GLU A 197 -20.18 -55.16 -23.79
N ARG A 198 -20.58 -53.99 -24.30
CA ARG A 198 -21.49 -53.89 -25.46
C ARG A 198 -20.87 -54.46 -26.73
N GLU A 199 -19.62 -54.13 -27.02
CA GLU A 199 -18.91 -54.66 -28.19
C GLU A 199 -18.73 -56.19 -28.10
N ARG A 200 -18.36 -56.68 -26.92
CA ARG A 200 -18.28 -58.12 -26.64
C ARG A 200 -19.62 -58.82 -26.88
N ASN A 201 -20.72 -58.25 -26.40
CA ASN A 201 -22.06 -58.80 -26.62
C ASN A 201 -22.45 -58.78 -28.11
N ALA A 202 -22.09 -57.73 -28.85
CA ALA A 202 -22.32 -57.67 -30.30
C ALA A 202 -21.53 -58.77 -31.04
N GLN A 203 -20.27 -59.01 -30.67
CA GLN A 203 -19.47 -60.10 -31.23
C GLN A 203 -20.03 -61.48 -30.89
N ILE A 204 -20.51 -61.68 -29.66
CA ILE A 204 -21.17 -62.93 -29.25
C ILE A 204 -22.41 -63.16 -30.13
N ASN A 205 -23.24 -62.14 -30.34
CA ASN A 205 -24.43 -62.25 -31.19
C ASN A 205 -24.07 -62.60 -32.64
N GLN A 206 -23.05 -61.98 -33.23
CA GLN A 206 -22.59 -62.33 -34.59
C GLN A 206 -22.08 -63.79 -34.67
N ARG A 207 -21.37 -64.26 -33.65
CA ARG A 207 -20.92 -65.66 -33.58
C ARG A 207 -22.10 -66.62 -33.48
N LEU A 208 -23.13 -66.26 -32.69
CA LEU A 208 -24.35 -67.05 -32.59
C LEU A 208 -25.07 -67.13 -33.94
N GLU A 209 -25.24 -66.01 -34.66
CA GLU A 209 -25.83 -66.01 -36.01
C GLU A 209 -25.04 -66.88 -37.01
N SER A 210 -23.70 -66.82 -36.95
CA SER A 210 -22.83 -67.69 -37.77
C SER A 210 -22.98 -69.16 -37.41
N ILE A 211 -23.08 -69.48 -36.11
CA ILE A 211 -23.32 -70.85 -35.64
C ILE A 211 -24.69 -71.33 -36.12
N ASP A 212 -25.74 -70.52 -35.97
CA ASP A 212 -27.09 -70.88 -36.45
C ASP A 212 -27.07 -71.18 -37.94
N THR A 213 -26.43 -70.34 -38.75
CA THR A 213 -26.27 -70.57 -40.19
C THR A 213 -25.56 -71.88 -40.50
N LYS A 214 -24.48 -72.21 -39.78
CA LYS A 214 -23.76 -73.48 -39.92
C LYS A 214 -24.60 -74.67 -39.49
N VAL A 215 -25.39 -74.54 -38.41
CA VAL A 215 -26.30 -75.58 -37.93
C VAL A 215 -27.39 -75.85 -38.97
N PHE A 216 -27.96 -74.81 -39.58
CA PHE A 216 -28.91 -74.95 -40.69
C PHE A 216 -28.27 -75.70 -41.88
N ALA A 217 -27.08 -75.28 -42.32
CA ALA A 217 -26.37 -75.94 -43.42
C ALA A 217 -26.03 -77.42 -43.12
N VAL A 218 -25.63 -77.73 -41.89
CA VAL A 218 -25.45 -79.13 -41.45
C VAL A 218 -26.77 -79.88 -41.46
N GLY A 219 -27.87 -79.24 -41.06
CA GLY A 219 -29.22 -79.80 -41.13
C GLY A 219 -29.62 -80.17 -42.56
N GLU A 220 -29.41 -79.28 -43.53
CA GLU A 220 -29.64 -79.55 -44.96
C GLU A 220 -28.73 -80.68 -45.46
N GLY A 221 -27.43 -80.64 -45.17
CA GLY A 221 -26.50 -81.70 -45.56
C GLY A 221 -26.85 -83.07 -44.97
N LEU A 222 -27.40 -83.13 -43.75
CA LEU A 222 -27.92 -84.37 -43.17
C LEU A 222 -29.20 -84.85 -43.85
N GLN A 223 -30.07 -83.95 -44.30
CA GLN A 223 -31.24 -84.30 -45.12
C GLN A 223 -30.81 -84.90 -46.46
N ASP A 224 -29.88 -84.25 -47.17
CA ASP A 224 -29.33 -84.74 -48.44
C ASP A 224 -28.71 -86.13 -48.29
N VAL A 225 -27.94 -86.36 -47.21
CA VAL A 225 -27.40 -87.69 -46.88
C VAL A 225 -28.52 -88.70 -46.62
N GLY A 226 -29.59 -88.29 -45.94
CA GLY A 226 -30.77 -89.14 -45.70
C GLY A 226 -31.49 -89.54 -46.99
N GLU A 227 -31.66 -88.61 -47.92
CA GLU A 227 -32.20 -88.86 -49.26
C GLU A 227 -31.28 -89.80 -50.04
N GLY A 228 -29.97 -89.49 -50.10
CA GLY A 228 -28.99 -90.35 -50.77
C GLY A 228 -28.90 -91.76 -50.17
N LEU A 229 -29.06 -91.93 -48.86
CA LEU A 229 -29.13 -93.26 -48.23
C LEU A 229 -30.43 -94.00 -48.60
N THR A 230 -31.53 -93.28 -48.80
CA THR A 230 -32.79 -93.87 -49.30
C THR A 230 -32.60 -94.37 -50.73
N ASP A 231 -31.99 -93.56 -51.60
CA ASP A 231 -31.65 -93.93 -52.98
C ASP A 231 -30.71 -95.13 -53.03
N VAL A 232 -29.66 -95.15 -52.19
CA VAL A 232 -28.76 -96.32 -52.06
C VAL A 232 -29.53 -97.54 -51.56
N GLY A 233 -30.48 -97.38 -50.64
CA GLY A 233 -31.35 -98.46 -50.17
C GLY A 233 -32.24 -99.02 -51.29
N GLU A 234 -32.78 -98.17 -52.17
CA GLU A 234 -33.52 -98.59 -53.36
C GLU A 234 -32.59 -99.26 -54.39
N GLY A 235 -31.44 -98.66 -54.67
CA GLY A 235 -30.39 -99.21 -55.53
C GLY A 235 -29.92 -100.58 -55.06
N LEU A 236 -29.74 -100.80 -53.75
CA LEU A 236 -29.41 -102.09 -53.17
C LEU A 236 -30.53 -103.13 -53.33
N LYS A 237 -31.81 -102.74 -53.35
CA LYS A 237 -32.90 -103.66 -53.71
C LYS A 237 -32.83 -104.04 -55.19
N VAL A 238 -32.53 -103.08 -56.07
CA VAL A 238 -32.31 -103.33 -57.50
C VAL A 238 -31.13 -104.26 -57.69
N VAL A 239 -29.96 -103.96 -57.11
CA VAL A 239 -28.79 -104.84 -57.13
C VAL A 239 -29.09 -106.19 -56.48
N GLY A 240 -29.91 -106.26 -55.43
CA GLY A 240 -30.36 -107.53 -54.86
C GLY A 240 -31.16 -108.37 -55.85
N ASN A 241 -32.00 -107.73 -56.68
CA ASN A 241 -32.70 -108.38 -57.78
C ASN A 241 -31.75 -108.72 -58.94
N GLU A 242 -30.88 -107.80 -59.36
CA GLU A 242 -29.88 -108.04 -60.41
C GLU A 242 -28.87 -109.11 -59.99
N VAL A 243 -28.46 -109.23 -58.74
CA VAL A 243 -27.58 -110.31 -58.27
C VAL A 243 -28.33 -111.63 -58.24
N LYS A 244 -29.65 -111.64 -58.00
CA LYS A 244 -30.48 -112.84 -58.18
C LYS A 244 -30.56 -113.23 -59.66
N ASP A 245 -30.64 -112.24 -60.55
CA ASP A 245 -30.65 -112.43 -62.00
C ASP A 245 -29.26 -112.86 -62.51
N VAL A 246 -28.17 -112.21 -62.10
CA VAL A 246 -26.76 -112.60 -62.36
C VAL A 246 -26.41 -113.93 -61.70
N ARG A 247 -27.03 -114.35 -60.59
CA ARG A 247 -26.85 -115.73 -60.09
C ARG A 247 -27.50 -116.75 -61.03
N THR A 248 -28.48 -116.30 -61.82
CA THR A 248 -29.08 -117.04 -62.93
C THR A 248 -28.17 -116.93 -64.16
N ASP A 249 -27.68 -115.75 -64.54
CA ASP A 249 -26.77 -115.57 -65.69
C ASP A 249 -25.37 -116.16 -65.45
N VAL A 250 -24.83 -116.21 -64.23
CA VAL A 250 -23.54 -116.88 -63.88
C VAL A 250 -23.71 -118.39 -63.84
N ALA A 251 -24.92 -118.91 -63.68
CA ALA A 251 -25.18 -120.31 -63.99
C ALA A 251 -24.99 -120.58 -65.50
N ASP A 252 -25.28 -119.60 -66.36
CA ASP A 252 -25.15 -119.68 -67.82
C ASP A 252 -23.75 -119.29 -68.33
N VAL A 253 -23.07 -118.30 -67.72
CA VAL A 253 -21.71 -117.82 -68.05
C VAL A 253 -20.60 -118.74 -67.52
N ARG A 254 -20.90 -119.62 -66.54
CA ARG A 254 -20.02 -120.77 -66.20
C ARG A 254 -19.82 -121.71 -67.40
N THR A 255 -20.62 -121.56 -68.45
CA THR A 255 -20.50 -122.28 -69.72
C THR A 255 -19.72 -121.49 -70.79
N GLU A 256 -19.49 -120.18 -70.64
CA GLU A 256 -18.88 -119.33 -71.69
C GLU A 256 -17.51 -118.69 -71.36
N VAL A 257 -17.03 -118.65 -70.11
CA VAL A 257 -15.70 -118.05 -69.77
C VAL A 257 -14.56 -119.07 -69.80
N ALA A 258 -14.48 -119.84 -70.89
CA ALA A 258 -13.29 -120.62 -71.26
C ALA A 258 -12.37 -119.86 -72.24
N ASP A 259 -12.79 -118.69 -72.75
CA ASP A 259 -12.05 -117.97 -73.78
C ASP A 259 -11.70 -116.54 -73.33
N VAL A 260 -10.38 -116.26 -73.31
CA VAL A 260 -9.76 -114.92 -73.50
C VAL A 260 -9.93 -113.97 -72.30
N ARG A 261 -8.98 -113.79 -71.37
CA ARG A 261 -7.55 -113.39 -71.43
C ARG A 261 -7.29 -112.04 -72.14
N GLU A 262 -6.71 -111.12 -71.35
CA GLU A 262 -5.76 -110.04 -71.74
C GLU A 262 -6.31 -108.74 -72.40
N ASP A 263 -6.25 -107.64 -71.64
CA ASP A 263 -5.56 -106.35 -71.98
C ASP A 263 -5.92 -105.28 -70.91
N VAL A 264 -5.06 -104.99 -69.91
CA VAL A 264 -4.00 -103.93 -69.90
C VAL A 264 -4.62 -102.51 -69.92
N VAL A 265 -4.76 -101.78 -68.79
CA VAL A 265 -3.81 -100.95 -68.00
C VAL A 265 -3.62 -99.48 -68.47
N GLY A 266 -3.74 -98.53 -67.52
CA GLY A 266 -2.96 -97.27 -67.42
C GLY A 266 -3.67 -95.97 -67.86
N VAL A 267 -4.14 -95.07 -66.97
CA VAL A 267 -3.46 -94.11 -66.06
C VAL A 267 -2.63 -93.02 -66.78
N GLY A 268 -2.94 -91.75 -66.48
CA GLY A 268 -2.11 -90.58 -66.81
C GLY A 268 -2.44 -89.39 -65.88
N GLN A 269 -1.49 -89.06 -65.00
CA GLN A 269 -1.53 -88.02 -63.96
C GLN A 269 -1.15 -86.62 -64.46
N ASP A 270 -1.73 -85.60 -63.81
CA ASP A 270 -1.18 -84.33 -63.30
C ASP A 270 0.11 -83.73 -63.88
N LEU A 271 0.07 -82.43 -64.23
CA LEU A 271 1.22 -81.51 -64.14
C LEU A 271 0.82 -80.05 -63.77
N HIS A 272 1.42 -79.61 -62.66
CA HIS A 272 2.00 -78.29 -62.37
C HIS A 272 1.25 -77.15 -61.62
N LYS A 273 1.62 -77.08 -60.33
CA LYS A 273 1.83 -75.88 -59.50
C LYS A 273 2.83 -74.88 -60.11
N ILE A 274 2.64 -73.58 -59.79
CA ILE A 274 3.57 -72.55 -59.26
C ILE A 274 2.66 -71.32 -59.00
N ASN A 275 2.32 -70.88 -57.78
CA ASN A 275 3.04 -70.30 -56.64
C ASN A 275 3.61 -68.88 -56.83
N GLU A 276 2.81 -67.92 -56.33
CA GLU A 276 3.16 -66.68 -55.59
C GLU A 276 4.25 -65.74 -56.12
N GLU A 277 3.79 -64.59 -56.66
CA GLU A 277 4.54 -63.33 -56.72
C GLU A 277 4.18 -62.40 -55.54
N ILE A 278 5.24 -62.00 -54.84
CA ILE A 278 5.36 -61.08 -53.69
C ILE A 278 5.31 -59.62 -54.17
N ALA A 279 4.41 -58.80 -53.62
CA ALA A 279 4.60 -57.72 -52.64
C ALA A 279 5.43 -56.48 -53.05
N GLY A 280 4.81 -55.30 -52.89
CA GLY A 280 5.50 -54.01 -52.84
C GLY A 280 4.54 -52.85 -52.55
N ARG A 281 4.68 -52.20 -51.39
CA ARG A 281 4.41 -50.76 -51.13
C ARG A 281 4.55 -50.45 -49.64
N ASP A 282 5.64 -49.77 -49.28
CA ASP A 282 5.71 -48.99 -48.04
C ASP A 282 6.68 -47.80 -48.21
N GLU A 283 6.17 -46.69 -48.75
CA GLU A 283 6.91 -45.41 -48.89
C GLU A 283 5.94 -44.20 -48.82
N SER A 284 4.90 -44.27 -47.99
CA SER A 284 3.90 -43.19 -47.87
C SER A 284 3.66 -42.67 -46.45
N GLN A 285 4.33 -43.22 -45.43
CA GLN A 285 4.11 -42.84 -44.02
C GLN A 285 5.24 -42.02 -43.36
N LYS A 286 6.34 -41.74 -44.05
CA LYS A 286 7.49 -40.99 -43.46
C LYS A 286 7.49 -39.47 -43.68
N LYS A 287 6.52 -38.92 -44.41
CA LYS A 287 6.44 -37.47 -44.73
C LYS A 287 5.43 -36.68 -43.87
N ILE A 288 4.59 -37.34 -43.07
CA ILE A 288 3.59 -36.69 -42.19
C ILE A 288 4.12 -36.49 -40.76
N LEU A 289 5.19 -37.20 -40.35
CA LEU A 289 5.73 -37.17 -38.99
C LEU A 289 6.76 -36.07 -38.71
N ARG A 290 7.14 -35.23 -39.70
CA ARG A 290 8.15 -34.17 -39.52
C ARG A 290 7.59 -32.76 -39.26
N ASP A 291 6.27 -32.55 -39.36
CA ASP A 291 5.63 -31.28 -38.97
C ASP A 291 5.02 -31.31 -37.55
N ILE A 292 5.19 -32.41 -36.81
CA ILE A 292 4.61 -32.62 -35.47
C ILE A 292 5.62 -32.36 -34.32
N ILE A 293 6.91 -32.20 -34.62
CA ILE A 293 7.97 -32.08 -33.60
C ILE A 293 8.19 -30.63 -33.11
N GLN A 294 7.57 -29.62 -33.73
CA GLN A 294 7.76 -28.20 -33.38
C GLN A 294 6.81 -27.64 -32.31
N LYS A 295 6.02 -28.48 -31.61
CA LYS A 295 5.04 -28.02 -30.62
C LYS A 295 4.93 -28.90 -29.37
N GLN A 296 6.00 -29.56 -28.95
CA GLN A 296 5.96 -30.15 -27.61
C GLN A 296 6.05 -29.02 -26.57
N PRO A 297 5.10 -28.93 -25.63
CA PRO A 297 5.19 -27.98 -24.54
C PRO A 297 6.41 -28.31 -23.68
N ASN A 298 7.25 -27.32 -23.39
CA ASN A 298 8.31 -27.45 -22.39
C ASN A 298 7.69 -27.84 -21.05
N THR A 299 8.42 -28.63 -20.28
CA THR A 299 7.99 -28.94 -18.93
C THR A 299 8.08 -27.70 -18.03
N LEU A 300 7.29 -27.68 -16.95
CA LEU A 300 7.28 -26.58 -15.99
C LEU A 300 8.70 -26.28 -15.46
N ASN A 301 9.44 -27.34 -15.11
CA ASN A 301 10.81 -27.23 -14.60
C ASN A 301 11.77 -26.69 -15.66
N GLU A 302 11.62 -27.08 -16.93
CA GLU A 302 12.49 -26.60 -18.00
C GLU A 302 12.31 -25.09 -18.23
N ILE A 303 11.08 -24.58 -18.18
CA ILE A 303 10.83 -23.14 -18.29
C ILE A 303 11.48 -22.39 -17.12
N TYR A 304 11.33 -22.92 -15.92
CA TYR A 304 11.90 -22.31 -14.72
C TYR A 304 13.43 -22.36 -14.67
N THR A 305 14.06 -23.49 -15.00
CA THR A 305 15.52 -23.60 -15.11
C THR A 305 16.06 -22.64 -16.16
N ASN A 306 15.41 -22.56 -17.32
CA ASN A 306 15.80 -21.60 -18.36
C ASN A 306 15.67 -20.16 -17.88
N TYR A 307 14.64 -19.83 -17.09
CA TYR A 307 14.53 -18.52 -16.45
C TYR A 307 15.73 -18.26 -15.54
N LEU A 308 15.95 -19.08 -14.52
CA LEU A 308 17.03 -18.90 -13.52
C LEU A 308 18.41 -18.75 -14.15
N ASP A 309 18.72 -19.60 -15.13
CA ASP A 309 20.00 -19.60 -15.83
C ASP A 309 20.32 -18.29 -16.56
N ASN A 310 19.30 -17.46 -16.82
CA ASN A 310 19.39 -16.28 -17.68
C ASN A 310 18.79 -15.03 -17.02
N VAL A 311 18.57 -15.07 -15.69
CA VAL A 311 18.21 -13.90 -14.92
C VAL A 311 19.36 -12.90 -14.95
N VAL A 312 18.99 -11.63 -15.10
CA VAL A 312 19.85 -10.47 -14.92
C VAL A 312 19.29 -9.61 -13.79
N LYS A 313 20.19 -9.04 -13.01
CA LYS A 313 19.89 -8.06 -11.98
C LYS A 313 19.94 -6.65 -12.58
N ILE A 314 18.90 -5.88 -12.30
CA ILE A 314 18.80 -4.46 -12.61
C ILE A 314 18.98 -3.69 -11.30
N SER A 315 19.95 -2.79 -11.28
CA SER A 315 20.20 -1.91 -10.13
C SER A 315 20.04 -0.46 -10.57
N LEU A 316 19.11 0.26 -9.94
CA LEU A 316 18.86 1.68 -10.17
C LEU A 316 19.14 2.47 -8.88
N LYS A 317 20.06 3.42 -8.95
CA LYS A 317 20.31 4.41 -7.88
C LYS A 317 19.66 5.71 -8.27
N TYR A 318 18.94 6.34 -7.35
CA TYR A 318 18.20 7.55 -7.70
C TYR A 318 18.07 8.53 -6.55
N LYS A 319 18.10 9.81 -6.91
CA LYS A 319 17.83 10.92 -5.99
C LYS A 319 16.46 11.48 -6.26
N HIS A 320 15.70 11.77 -5.20
CA HIS A 320 14.39 12.38 -5.32
C HIS A 320 14.07 13.34 -4.17
N LEU A 321 13.19 14.30 -4.42
CA LEU A 321 12.71 15.20 -3.38
C LEU A 321 11.70 14.47 -2.48
N GLY A 322 11.84 14.63 -1.16
CA GLY A 322 10.95 14.05 -0.16
C GLY A 322 10.91 14.86 1.13
N GLY A 323 9.89 14.62 1.97
CA GLY A 323 9.68 15.35 3.23
C GLY A 323 9.02 16.74 3.07
N PHE A 324 8.61 17.34 4.20
CA PHE A 324 7.89 18.61 4.24
C PHE A 324 8.69 19.82 3.70
N LEU A 325 10.03 19.73 3.72
CA LEU A 325 10.94 20.78 3.23
C LEU A 325 11.58 20.47 1.87
N GLY A 326 11.21 19.36 1.21
CA GLY A 326 11.73 19.01 -0.10
C GLY A 326 13.21 18.60 -0.11
N SER A 327 13.71 18.00 0.98
CA SER A 327 15.07 17.46 1.03
C SER A 327 15.31 16.41 -0.06
N THR A 328 16.49 16.44 -0.69
CA THR A 328 16.94 15.38 -1.58
C THR A 328 17.26 14.13 -0.76
N LYS A 329 16.64 13.01 -1.14
CA LYS A 329 16.93 11.67 -0.61
C LYS A 329 17.53 10.81 -1.71
N GLU A 330 18.37 9.88 -1.33
CA GLU A 330 18.98 8.89 -2.20
C GLU A 330 18.48 7.51 -1.79
N ASP A 331 17.96 6.76 -2.75
CA ASP A 331 17.43 5.41 -2.59
C ASP A 331 17.99 4.52 -3.72
N GLU A 332 17.95 3.20 -3.52
CA GLU A 332 18.32 2.19 -4.50
C GLU A 332 17.13 1.27 -4.77
N PHE A 333 17.04 0.77 -6.00
CA PHE A 333 16.05 -0.20 -6.44
C PHE A 333 16.77 -1.33 -7.17
N ASP A 334 16.62 -2.53 -6.63
CA ASP A 334 17.15 -3.76 -7.20
C ASP A 334 15.99 -4.66 -7.62
N THR A 335 16.07 -5.25 -8.81
CA THR A 335 15.10 -6.26 -9.27
C THR A 335 15.76 -7.23 -10.24
N GLU A 336 15.20 -8.43 -10.32
CA GLU A 336 15.64 -9.47 -11.24
C GLU A 336 14.64 -9.64 -12.38
N THR A 337 15.16 -9.81 -13.58
CA THR A 337 14.35 -10.01 -14.79
C THR A 337 15.17 -10.77 -15.84
N ILE A 338 14.60 -10.94 -17.03
CA ILE A 338 15.28 -11.53 -18.18
C ILE A 338 15.38 -10.52 -19.32
N LEU A 339 16.30 -10.77 -20.25
CA LEU A 339 16.39 -10.00 -21.48
C LEU A 339 15.47 -10.59 -22.55
N LEU A 340 14.74 -9.73 -23.24
CA LEU A 340 13.87 -10.08 -24.36
C LEU A 340 14.35 -9.40 -25.64
N THR A 341 13.95 -9.95 -26.78
CA THR A 341 14.09 -9.29 -28.08
C THR A 341 12.91 -9.59 -29.01
N ASP A 342 12.44 -8.57 -29.72
CA ASP A 342 11.56 -8.66 -30.88
C ASP A 342 12.23 -8.10 -32.15
N GLY A 343 13.55 -7.88 -32.11
CA GLY A 343 14.32 -7.23 -33.16
C GLY A 343 15.84 -7.40 -33.00
N ALA A 344 16.60 -6.37 -33.37
CA ALA A 344 18.07 -6.39 -33.33
C ALA A 344 18.65 -6.11 -31.94
N TYR A 345 17.94 -5.32 -31.11
CA TYR A 345 18.41 -4.87 -29.80
C TYR A 345 17.59 -5.52 -28.68
N PRO A 346 18.25 -6.15 -27.70
CA PRO A 346 17.58 -6.66 -26.51
C PRO A 346 17.06 -5.55 -25.60
N TYR A 347 16.10 -5.91 -24.75
CA TYR A 347 15.59 -5.03 -23.70
C TYR A 347 15.23 -5.84 -22.45
N ALA A 348 15.43 -5.26 -21.27
CA ALA A 348 14.86 -5.77 -20.03
C ALA A 348 13.43 -5.22 -19.87
N LEU A 349 12.57 -5.97 -19.19
CA LEU A 349 11.19 -5.55 -18.93
C LEU A 349 10.88 -5.65 -17.44
N ILE A 350 10.31 -4.56 -16.91
CA ILE A 350 10.18 -4.36 -15.48
C ILE A 350 8.81 -3.75 -15.16
N HIS A 351 8.18 -4.22 -14.09
CA HIS A 351 7.01 -3.58 -13.53
C HIS A 351 7.44 -2.37 -12.68
N ILE A 352 6.70 -1.26 -12.73
CA ILE A 352 7.05 -0.02 -11.99
C ILE A 352 6.99 -0.14 -10.46
N LYS A 353 6.65 -1.32 -9.92
CA LYS A 353 6.44 -1.53 -8.48
C LYS A 353 7.77 -1.27 -7.81
N GLU A 354 7.75 -0.40 -6.81
CA GLU A 354 8.93 -0.03 -5.99
C GLU A 354 10.09 0.64 -6.74
N SER A 355 10.07 0.65 -8.08
CA SER A 355 11.00 1.40 -8.92
C SER A 355 10.98 2.91 -8.65
N PRO A 356 12.04 3.64 -9.03
CA PRO A 356 12.04 5.11 -9.03
C PRO A 356 10.87 5.72 -9.80
N PHE A 357 10.34 4.99 -10.79
CA PHE A 357 9.30 5.42 -11.70
C PHE A 357 7.87 5.07 -11.23
N ARG A 358 7.70 4.66 -9.97
CA ARG A 358 6.37 4.34 -9.42
C ARG A 358 5.38 5.49 -9.62
N LEU A 359 4.16 5.17 -10.04
CA LEU A 359 3.09 6.15 -10.29
C LEU A 359 2.16 6.34 -9.07
N THR A 360 2.07 5.32 -8.21
CA THR A 360 1.22 5.32 -7.00
C THR A 360 2.06 5.34 -5.71
N PRO A 361 1.58 5.96 -4.61
CA PRO A 361 0.40 6.83 -4.53
C PRO A 361 0.54 8.14 -5.33
N ARG A 362 1.77 8.61 -5.58
CA ARG A 362 2.09 9.70 -6.53
C ARG A 362 3.52 9.52 -7.08
N PRO A 363 3.83 10.01 -8.29
CA PRO A 363 5.19 10.01 -8.83
C PRO A 363 6.20 10.68 -7.91
N ARG A 364 7.42 10.14 -7.85
CA ARG A 364 8.55 10.79 -7.17
C ARG A 364 9.01 12.00 -8.00
N THR A 365 9.47 13.06 -7.33
CA THR A 365 10.17 14.15 -8.03
C THR A 365 11.63 13.75 -8.13
N LEU A 366 11.96 13.02 -9.20
CA LEU A 366 13.31 12.53 -9.47
C LEU A 366 14.24 13.69 -9.82
N VAL A 367 15.46 13.64 -9.30
CA VAL A 367 16.54 14.60 -9.53
C VAL A 367 17.64 13.96 -10.37
N GLU A 368 17.93 12.68 -10.11
CA GLU A 368 18.96 11.89 -10.76
C GLU A 368 18.52 10.43 -10.73
N VAL A 369 18.83 9.68 -11.80
CA VAL A 369 18.63 8.24 -11.87
C VAL A 369 19.79 7.67 -12.65
N ASP A 370 20.49 6.70 -12.09
CA ASP A 370 21.57 5.94 -12.69
C ASP A 370 21.27 4.46 -12.55
N GLY A 371 21.87 3.63 -13.39
CA GLY A 371 21.74 2.20 -13.20
C GLY A 371 22.58 1.35 -14.12
N SER A 372 22.60 0.08 -13.80
CA SER A 372 23.31 -0.95 -14.54
C SER A 372 22.56 -2.27 -14.55
N ILE A 373 22.85 -3.08 -15.56
CA ILE A 373 22.41 -4.46 -15.71
C ILE A 373 23.62 -5.36 -15.43
N SER A 374 23.48 -6.30 -14.51
CA SER A 374 24.52 -7.27 -14.15
C SER A 374 23.95 -8.69 -14.13
N GLY A 375 24.79 -9.71 -14.21
CA GLY A 375 24.36 -11.10 -14.06
C GLY A 375 25.54 -12.06 -14.23
N ASP A 376 25.37 -13.30 -13.78
CA ASP A 376 26.45 -14.28 -13.74
C ASP A 376 27.05 -14.60 -15.12
N ARG A 377 26.26 -14.44 -16.19
CA ARG A 377 26.66 -14.65 -17.58
C ARG A 377 27.05 -13.38 -18.32
N LEU A 378 27.17 -12.25 -17.61
CA LEU A 378 27.67 -11.00 -18.19
C LEU A 378 29.09 -10.75 -17.67
N SER A 379 30.03 -10.53 -18.59
CA SER A 379 31.44 -10.28 -18.24
C SER A 379 31.63 -8.96 -17.49
N GLU A 380 30.82 -7.95 -17.82
CA GLU A 380 30.82 -6.63 -17.20
C GLU A 380 29.38 -6.13 -17.04
N ALA A 381 29.18 -5.21 -16.10
CA ALA A 381 27.88 -4.57 -15.90
C ALA A 381 27.61 -3.60 -17.06
N ILE A 382 26.42 -3.72 -17.66
CA ILE A 382 26.00 -2.89 -18.80
C ILE A 382 25.32 -1.63 -18.25
N PRO A 383 25.80 -0.42 -18.56
CA PRO A 383 25.16 0.81 -18.10
C PRO A 383 23.77 0.97 -18.72
N ILE A 384 22.84 1.49 -17.94
CA ILE A 384 21.49 1.82 -18.41
C ILE A 384 21.52 3.26 -18.89
N GLU A 385 21.18 3.47 -20.17
CA GLU A 385 21.20 4.81 -20.78
C GLU A 385 19.82 5.45 -20.90
N GLN A 386 18.78 4.64 -21.06
CA GLN A 386 17.44 5.14 -21.30
C GLN A 386 16.38 4.16 -20.80
N VAL A 387 15.18 4.68 -20.55
CA VAL A 387 13.99 3.90 -20.23
C VAL A 387 12.81 4.32 -21.09
N ALA A 388 11.86 3.41 -21.30
CA ALA A 388 10.64 3.67 -22.06
C ALA A 388 9.46 2.91 -21.47
N PHE A 389 8.25 3.48 -21.50
CA PHE A 389 7.05 2.82 -20.98
C PHE A 389 6.25 2.19 -22.10
N LEU A 390 5.58 1.10 -21.80
CA LEU A 390 4.62 0.50 -22.72
C LEU A 390 3.28 1.24 -22.66
N ASN A 391 2.34 0.81 -23.51
CA ASN A 391 0.98 1.34 -23.48
C ASN A 391 0.31 1.17 -22.11
N ASP A 392 0.59 0.08 -21.38
CA ASP A 392 0.33 0.02 -19.95
C ASP A 392 1.42 0.78 -19.18
N PRO A 393 1.08 1.89 -18.48
CA PRO A 393 2.04 2.74 -17.79
C PRO A 393 2.68 2.06 -16.56
N LYS A 394 2.23 0.85 -16.18
CA LYS A 394 2.84 0.06 -15.11
C LYS A 394 4.01 -0.80 -15.57
N VAL A 395 4.30 -0.83 -16.87
CA VAL A 395 5.38 -1.63 -17.45
C VAL A 395 6.31 -0.72 -18.20
N PHE A 396 7.60 -0.80 -17.88
CA PHE A 396 8.65 -0.11 -18.62
C PHE A 396 9.71 -1.10 -19.10
N ILE A 397 10.39 -0.69 -20.16
CA ILE A 397 11.50 -1.41 -20.76
C ILE A 397 12.78 -0.60 -20.59
N ILE A 398 13.88 -1.33 -20.53
CA ILE A 398 15.23 -0.81 -20.58
C ILE A 398 15.87 -1.38 -21.84
N PRO A 399 15.95 -0.61 -22.94
CA PRO A 399 16.63 -1.07 -24.14
C PRO A 399 18.15 -1.11 -23.92
N LEU A 400 18.79 -2.19 -24.38
CA LEU A 400 20.24 -2.34 -24.37
C LEU A 400 20.78 -1.90 -25.73
N LEU A 401 21.80 -1.05 -25.73
CA LEU A 401 22.51 -0.67 -26.96
C LEU A 401 23.52 -1.74 -27.40
N THR A 402 23.83 -2.70 -26.53
CA THR A 402 24.62 -3.88 -26.86
C THR A 402 23.88 -4.77 -27.86
N PRO A 403 24.44 -5.05 -29.04
CA PRO A 403 23.84 -5.94 -30.04
C PRO A 403 23.58 -7.36 -29.51
N LEU A 404 22.57 -8.02 -30.08
CA LEU A 404 22.15 -9.36 -29.66
C LEU A 404 23.24 -10.43 -29.82
N ASP A 405 24.07 -10.34 -30.85
CA ASP A 405 25.18 -11.27 -31.14
C ASP A 405 26.31 -11.20 -30.11
N GLU A 406 26.59 -10.00 -29.60
CA GLU A 406 27.56 -9.79 -28.52
C GLU A 406 27.06 -10.43 -27.21
N LEU A 407 25.78 -10.22 -26.86
CA LEU A 407 25.15 -10.85 -25.69
C LEU A 407 25.04 -12.38 -25.82
N ALA A 408 24.76 -12.89 -27.02
CA ALA A 408 24.70 -14.33 -27.27
C ALA A 408 26.07 -15.01 -27.04
N SER A 409 27.16 -14.29 -27.29
CA SER A 409 28.52 -14.78 -27.10
C SER A 409 28.88 -15.00 -25.62
N SER A 410 28.13 -14.39 -24.69
CA SER A 410 28.30 -14.57 -23.25
C SER A 410 27.57 -15.81 -22.69
N GLY A 411 26.86 -16.56 -23.55
CA GLY A 411 26.06 -17.72 -23.14
C GLY A 411 24.72 -17.34 -22.50
N LEU A 412 24.37 -16.05 -22.49
CA LEU A 412 23.09 -15.55 -22.01
C LEU A 412 22.02 -15.72 -23.09
N ARG A 413 20.93 -16.40 -22.74
CA ARG A 413 19.77 -16.60 -23.61
C ARG A 413 18.89 -15.36 -23.55
N VAL A 414 18.72 -14.71 -24.70
CA VAL A 414 17.72 -13.65 -24.87
C VAL A 414 16.39 -14.29 -25.29
N PHE A 415 15.35 -14.01 -24.52
CA PHE A 415 14.01 -14.58 -24.73
C PHE A 415 13.24 -13.85 -25.82
N LYS A 416 12.17 -14.47 -26.30
CA LYS A 416 11.28 -13.89 -27.32
C LYS A 416 9.87 -13.78 -26.78
N PRO A 417 9.14 -12.68 -27.08
CA PRO A 417 7.73 -12.60 -26.78
C PRO A 417 6.94 -13.59 -27.66
N VAL A 418 5.83 -14.10 -27.15
CA VAL A 418 4.99 -15.05 -27.87
C VAL A 418 4.44 -14.40 -29.16
N LYS A 419 4.66 -15.04 -30.32
CA LYS A 419 4.11 -14.57 -31.60
C LYS A 419 2.58 -14.59 -31.63
N ASN A 420 1.99 -15.68 -31.14
CA ASN A 420 0.55 -15.91 -31.06
C ASN A 420 0.14 -16.29 -29.63
N PRO A 421 -0.13 -15.30 -28.75
CA PRO A 421 -0.46 -15.49 -27.33
C PRO A 421 -1.65 -16.42 -27.05
N HIS A 422 -2.45 -16.74 -28.07
CA HIS A 422 -3.73 -17.44 -27.95
C HIS A 422 -3.69 -18.92 -28.33
N VAL A 423 -2.52 -19.45 -28.71
CA VAL A 423 -2.40 -20.86 -29.14
C VAL A 423 -2.45 -21.83 -27.95
N PHE A 424 -2.12 -21.36 -26.74
CA PHE A 424 -2.05 -22.18 -25.54
C PHE A 424 -2.99 -21.63 -24.47
N ALA A 425 -3.80 -22.50 -23.87
CA ALA A 425 -4.72 -22.11 -22.79
C ALA A 425 -4.02 -22.04 -21.41
N ASN A 426 -2.80 -22.55 -21.32
CA ASN A 426 -2.03 -22.64 -20.08
C ASN A 426 -0.73 -21.81 -20.18
N ALA A 427 -0.34 -21.24 -19.05
CA ALA A 427 0.84 -20.44 -18.85
C ALA A 427 1.58 -20.88 -17.59
N VAL A 428 2.87 -20.57 -17.55
CA VAL A 428 3.74 -20.72 -16.38
C VAL A 428 4.02 -19.33 -15.84
N VAL A 429 3.72 -19.08 -14.57
CA VAL A 429 4.08 -17.83 -13.90
C VAL A 429 5.33 -18.08 -13.08
N VAL A 430 6.28 -17.14 -13.12
CA VAL A 430 7.53 -17.17 -12.35
C VAL A 430 7.63 -15.89 -11.54
N ASP A 431 7.76 -16.04 -10.22
CA ASP A 431 8.05 -14.98 -9.26
C ASP A 431 9.52 -14.60 -9.34
N SER A 432 9.80 -13.32 -9.58
CA SER A 432 11.16 -12.80 -9.66
C SER A 432 11.87 -12.70 -8.30
N ASP A 433 11.12 -12.57 -7.22
CA ASP A 433 11.66 -12.22 -5.90
C ASP A 433 11.81 -13.46 -5.01
N THR A 434 10.84 -14.39 -5.07
CA THR A 434 10.83 -15.59 -4.22
C THR A 434 11.23 -16.88 -4.95
N TYR A 435 11.50 -16.78 -6.25
CA TYR A 435 11.84 -17.91 -7.13
C TYR A 435 10.82 -19.06 -7.07
N ASN A 436 9.56 -18.71 -6.86
CA ASN A 436 8.45 -19.64 -6.99
C ASN A 436 7.92 -19.61 -8.42
N PHE A 437 7.32 -20.71 -8.87
CA PHE A 437 6.78 -20.79 -10.24
C PHE A 437 5.62 -21.77 -10.27
N GLY A 438 4.58 -21.54 -11.06
CA GLY A 438 3.42 -22.44 -11.11
C GLY A 438 2.68 -22.40 -12.44
N GLU A 439 1.91 -23.45 -12.72
CA GLU A 439 1.08 -23.52 -13.92
C GLU A 439 -0.33 -22.99 -13.66
N THR A 440 -0.86 -22.22 -14.61
CA THR A 440 -2.23 -21.72 -14.60
C THR A 440 -2.85 -21.80 -15.98
N SER A 441 -4.18 -21.79 -16.04
CA SER A 441 -4.89 -21.49 -17.28
C SER A 441 -5.27 -20.01 -17.32
N PHE A 442 -5.41 -19.45 -18.51
CA PHE A 442 -5.79 -18.04 -18.67
C PHE A 442 -6.88 -17.86 -19.74
N THR A 443 -7.57 -16.73 -19.68
CA THR A 443 -8.53 -16.29 -20.69
C THR A 443 -8.17 -14.90 -21.17
N ARG A 444 -8.56 -14.57 -22.40
CA ARG A 444 -8.42 -13.21 -22.94
C ARG A 444 -9.44 -12.28 -22.29
N ASP A 445 -9.06 -11.04 -21.99
CA ASP A 445 -10.07 -10.02 -21.67
C ASP A 445 -10.85 -9.65 -22.95
N PRO A 446 -12.19 -9.75 -22.94
CA PRO A 446 -13.00 -9.57 -24.14
C PRO A 446 -12.99 -8.12 -24.66
N LYS A 447 -12.61 -7.14 -23.83
CA LYS A 447 -12.61 -5.72 -24.17
C LYS A 447 -11.21 -5.20 -24.48
N ASN A 448 -10.16 -5.81 -23.95
CA ASN A 448 -8.80 -5.37 -24.14
C ASN A 448 -7.86 -6.53 -24.49
N GLU A 449 -7.35 -6.53 -25.72
CA GLU A 449 -6.49 -7.59 -26.23
C GLU A 449 -5.08 -7.62 -25.63
N HIS A 450 -4.69 -6.55 -24.93
CA HIS A 450 -3.40 -6.46 -24.26
C HIS A 450 -3.40 -7.11 -22.88
N TYR A 451 -4.52 -7.67 -22.42
CA TYR A 451 -4.60 -8.33 -21.13
C TYR A 451 -5.14 -9.76 -21.24
N ILE A 452 -4.55 -10.62 -20.42
CA ILE A 452 -5.08 -11.95 -20.11
C ILE A 452 -5.40 -12.01 -18.63
N ARG A 453 -6.46 -12.74 -18.30
CA ARG A 453 -6.87 -13.03 -16.92
C ARG A 453 -6.45 -14.45 -16.57
N LEU A 454 -5.73 -14.59 -15.47
CA LEU A 454 -5.35 -15.90 -14.91
C LEU A 454 -6.57 -16.49 -14.18
N ARG A 455 -6.83 -17.78 -14.37
CA ARG A 455 -7.98 -18.45 -13.75
C ARG A 455 -7.74 -18.85 -12.29
N LYS A 456 -6.51 -19.21 -11.95
CA LYS A 456 -6.12 -19.59 -10.59
C LYS A 456 -5.29 -18.48 -9.97
N LYS A 457 -5.71 -18.01 -8.80
CA LYS A 457 -4.96 -17.08 -7.95
C LYS A 457 -3.88 -17.78 -7.13
N PHE A 458 -4.07 -19.08 -6.83
CA PHE A 458 -3.10 -19.93 -6.16
C PHE A 458 -2.68 -21.03 -7.13
N LEU A 459 -1.42 -20.99 -7.55
CA LEU A 459 -0.84 -21.90 -8.50
C LEU A 459 -0.22 -23.09 -7.76
N SER A 460 -0.45 -24.28 -8.30
CA SER A 460 0.16 -25.49 -7.81
C SER A 460 1.62 -25.55 -8.28
N PHE A 461 2.55 -25.68 -7.34
CA PHE A 461 3.95 -25.92 -7.66
C PHE A 461 4.62 -26.88 -6.67
N LEU A 462 5.85 -27.30 -6.96
CA LEU A 462 6.52 -28.40 -6.26
C LEU A 462 6.70 -28.21 -4.74
N ARG A 463 6.61 -26.99 -4.20
CA ARG A 463 6.84 -26.70 -2.75
C ARG A 463 5.64 -26.08 -2.03
N GLY A 464 4.48 -25.95 -2.67
CA GLY A 464 3.28 -25.38 -2.03
C GLY A 464 2.34 -24.67 -2.99
N GLU A 465 1.52 -23.77 -2.45
CA GLU A 465 0.71 -22.83 -3.23
C GLU A 465 1.44 -21.51 -3.38
N PHE A 466 1.42 -20.95 -4.58
CA PHE A 466 2.06 -19.68 -4.93
C PHE A 466 1.03 -18.73 -5.54
N SER A 467 1.01 -17.46 -5.13
CA SER A 467 0.11 -16.45 -5.69
C SER A 467 0.84 -15.48 -6.61
N PRO A 468 0.41 -15.34 -7.87
CA PRO A 468 0.95 -14.31 -8.77
C PRO A 468 0.84 -12.91 -8.18
N SER A 469 1.90 -12.14 -8.35
CA SER A 469 2.10 -10.81 -7.82
C SER A 469 2.51 -9.84 -8.94
N LYS A 470 2.48 -8.53 -8.65
CA LYS A 470 2.89 -7.49 -9.59
C LYS A 470 4.38 -7.62 -9.90
N GLY A 471 4.73 -7.82 -11.17
CA GLY A 471 6.12 -8.00 -11.60
C GLY A 471 6.44 -9.41 -12.07
N ASP A 472 5.66 -10.41 -11.66
CA ASP A 472 5.90 -11.79 -12.02
C ASP A 472 5.79 -12.00 -13.52
N LEU A 473 6.70 -12.79 -14.09
CA LEU A 473 6.76 -13.07 -15.51
C LEU A 473 5.87 -14.24 -15.87
N VAL A 474 5.18 -14.12 -17.00
CA VAL A 474 4.27 -15.13 -17.50
C VAL A 474 4.83 -15.69 -18.80
N PHE A 475 5.01 -17.00 -18.86
CA PHE A 475 5.53 -17.75 -20.00
C PHE A 475 4.43 -18.62 -20.61
N ALA A 476 4.43 -18.74 -21.94
CA ALA A 476 3.69 -19.80 -22.60
C ALA A 476 4.39 -21.15 -22.38
N LYS A 477 3.65 -22.26 -22.54
CA LYS A 477 4.25 -23.61 -22.49
C LYS A 477 5.34 -23.85 -23.55
N THR A 478 5.47 -22.99 -24.55
CA THR A 478 6.59 -23.02 -25.51
C THR A 478 7.90 -22.46 -24.95
N GLY A 479 7.90 -21.88 -23.74
CA GLY A 479 9.02 -21.15 -23.16
C GLY A 479 9.21 -19.73 -23.68
N GLU A 480 8.31 -19.26 -24.55
CA GLU A 480 8.24 -17.85 -24.97
C GLU A 480 7.55 -17.00 -23.89
N VAL A 481 7.93 -15.73 -23.78
CA VAL A 481 7.37 -14.83 -22.76
C VAL A 481 6.01 -14.32 -23.22
N LEU A 482 4.97 -14.65 -22.45
CA LEU A 482 3.59 -14.28 -22.71
C LEU A 482 3.28 -12.87 -22.20
N GLY A 483 3.82 -12.48 -21.05
CA GLY A 483 3.52 -11.20 -20.43
C GLY A 483 4.17 -10.99 -19.07
N ILE A 484 3.73 -9.93 -18.39
CA ILE A 484 4.06 -9.63 -16.98
C ILE A 484 2.78 -9.35 -16.21
N MET A 485 2.72 -9.83 -14.98
CA MET A 485 1.62 -9.58 -14.07
C MET A 485 1.57 -8.10 -13.69
N VAL A 486 0.40 -7.48 -13.91
CA VAL A 486 0.13 -6.07 -13.56
C VAL A 486 -0.64 -5.92 -12.24
N ASN A 487 -1.30 -7.00 -11.82
CA ASN A 487 -1.89 -7.23 -10.50
C ASN A 487 -1.92 -8.76 -10.24
N ASP A 488 -2.69 -9.23 -9.27
CA ASP A 488 -2.80 -10.65 -8.91
C ASP A 488 -3.67 -11.47 -9.88
N GLU A 489 -4.42 -10.82 -10.78
CA GLU A 489 -5.38 -11.48 -11.68
C GLU A 489 -5.04 -11.35 -13.17
N TYR A 490 -4.40 -10.24 -13.57
CA TYR A 490 -4.18 -9.88 -14.95
C TYR A 490 -2.69 -9.75 -15.27
N ALA A 491 -2.31 -10.27 -16.43
CA ALA A 491 -1.02 -10.02 -17.05
C ALA A 491 -1.19 -9.15 -18.30
N TYR A 492 -0.27 -8.21 -18.48
CA TYR A 492 -0.12 -7.46 -19.71
C TYR A 492 0.65 -8.30 -20.74
N VAL A 493 0.05 -8.52 -21.91
CA VAL A 493 0.53 -9.43 -22.95
C VAL A 493 1.64 -8.80 -23.79
N PHE A 494 2.72 -9.55 -24.01
CA PHE A 494 3.82 -9.14 -24.86
C PHE A 494 3.61 -9.58 -26.29
N LYS A 495 3.20 -8.63 -27.12
CA LYS A 495 3.10 -8.80 -28.56
C LYS A 495 3.59 -7.54 -29.23
N ASN A 496 4.64 -7.63 -30.06
CA ASN A 496 5.26 -6.47 -30.72
C ASN A 496 5.61 -5.35 -29.72
N VAL A 497 6.39 -5.66 -28.69
CA VAL A 497 6.64 -4.78 -27.54
C VAL A 497 7.17 -3.42 -27.99
N LEU A 498 8.15 -3.39 -28.91
CA LEU A 498 8.72 -2.13 -29.41
C LEU A 498 7.70 -1.24 -30.14
N LYS A 499 6.65 -1.83 -30.76
CA LYS A 499 5.55 -1.06 -31.37
C LYS A 499 4.57 -0.50 -30.35
N ASN A 500 4.52 -1.09 -29.16
CA ASN A 500 3.63 -0.71 -28.06
C ASN A 500 4.30 0.18 -27.02
N VAL A 501 5.51 0.68 -27.29
CA VAL A 501 6.15 1.72 -26.49
C VAL A 501 5.38 3.02 -26.68
N ASP A 502 5.01 3.67 -25.58
CA ASP A 502 4.38 4.98 -25.61
C ASP A 502 5.41 6.00 -26.13
N LYS A 503 5.07 6.65 -27.25
CA LYS A 503 5.98 7.51 -28.02
C LYS A 503 6.58 8.64 -27.18
N ASN A 504 5.86 9.11 -26.17
CA ASN A 504 6.27 10.26 -25.34
C ASN A 504 6.79 9.82 -23.96
N SER A 505 7.06 8.53 -23.79
CA SER A 505 7.48 7.99 -22.49
C SER A 505 8.99 7.78 -22.34
N ARG A 506 9.76 8.01 -23.42
CA ARG A 506 11.20 7.80 -23.45
C ARG A 506 11.94 8.95 -22.79
N PHE A 507 12.90 8.64 -21.93
CA PHE A 507 13.86 9.60 -21.42
C PHE A 507 15.17 8.91 -21.04
N PHE A 508 16.26 9.67 -21.09
CA PHE A 508 17.60 9.23 -20.71
C PHE A 508 17.74 9.17 -19.19
N VAL A 509 18.63 8.30 -18.73
CA VAL A 509 19.14 8.24 -17.36
C VAL A 509 20.66 8.51 -17.37
N GLY A 510 21.27 8.60 -16.19
CA GLY A 510 22.65 9.00 -16.00
C GLY A 510 22.93 10.43 -16.43
N GLU A 511 24.05 10.67 -17.12
CA GLU A 511 24.48 12.02 -17.53
C GLU A 511 23.43 12.76 -18.36
N GLY A 512 22.56 12.03 -19.08
CA GLY A 512 21.48 12.59 -19.90
C GLY A 512 20.16 12.84 -19.18
N PHE A 513 20.07 12.62 -17.86
CA PHE A 513 18.81 12.67 -17.13
C PHE A 513 18.21 14.09 -17.05
N ASP A 514 17.06 14.28 -17.70
CA ASP A 514 16.26 15.51 -17.60
C ASP A 514 15.12 15.34 -16.58
N LYS A 515 15.30 15.97 -15.41
CA LYS A 515 14.31 15.95 -14.30
C LYS A 515 12.93 16.50 -14.70
N ASP A 516 12.87 17.51 -15.55
CA ASP A 516 11.62 18.17 -15.92
C ASP A 516 10.88 17.34 -16.96
N LEU A 517 11.61 16.73 -17.91
CA LEU A 517 11.04 15.74 -18.81
C LEU A 517 10.51 14.53 -18.04
N ALA A 518 11.32 13.93 -17.16
CA ALA A 518 10.91 12.79 -16.33
C ALA A 518 9.64 13.10 -15.51
N LYS A 519 9.59 14.28 -14.86
CA LYS A 519 8.40 14.73 -14.11
C LYS A 519 7.16 14.83 -14.98
N ARG A 520 7.26 15.47 -16.16
CA ARG A 520 6.13 15.60 -17.10
C ARG A 520 5.66 14.23 -17.59
N THR A 521 6.60 13.37 -17.95
CA THR A 521 6.34 12.00 -18.41
C THR A 521 5.63 11.17 -17.35
N LEU A 522 6.16 11.10 -16.13
CA LEU A 522 5.55 10.33 -15.04
C LEU A 522 4.17 10.88 -14.63
N THR A 523 3.96 12.20 -14.72
CA THR A 523 2.65 12.81 -14.46
C THR A 523 1.62 12.41 -15.54
N SER A 524 2.03 12.42 -16.81
CA SER A 524 1.20 11.96 -17.93
C SER A 524 0.85 10.47 -17.79
N LEU A 525 1.83 9.62 -17.48
CA LEU A 525 1.64 8.20 -17.24
C LEU A 525 0.74 7.92 -16.03
N GLY A 526 0.83 8.73 -14.97
CA GLY A 526 -0.09 8.66 -13.83
C GLY A 526 -1.54 8.94 -14.23
N THR A 527 -1.75 9.94 -15.09
CA THR A 527 -3.09 10.23 -15.64
C THR A 527 -3.62 9.07 -16.49
N LYS A 528 -2.74 8.49 -17.32
CA LYS A 528 -3.06 7.30 -18.12
C LYS A 528 -3.41 6.11 -17.23
N LEU A 529 -2.68 5.88 -16.15
CA LEU A 529 -2.97 4.83 -15.16
C LEU A 529 -4.35 5.03 -14.55
N SER A 530 -4.70 6.25 -14.14
CA SER A 530 -6.04 6.56 -13.60
C SER A 530 -7.18 6.33 -14.60
N SER A 531 -6.90 6.45 -15.91
CA SER A 531 -7.88 6.20 -16.98
C SER A 531 -8.09 4.73 -17.30
N LEU A 532 -7.22 3.82 -16.82
CA LEU A 532 -7.42 2.39 -17.01
C LEU A 532 -8.65 1.89 -16.24
N ASP A 533 -9.30 0.86 -16.82
CA ASP A 533 -10.34 0.08 -16.14
C ASP A 533 -9.83 -0.35 -14.75
N LEU A 534 -10.67 -0.20 -13.73
CA LEU A 534 -10.36 -0.53 -12.34
C LEU A 534 -9.81 -1.96 -12.18
N ARG A 535 -10.23 -2.88 -13.05
CA ARG A 535 -9.78 -4.29 -13.01
C ARG A 535 -8.30 -4.48 -13.38
N PHE A 536 -7.68 -3.54 -14.09
CA PHE A 536 -6.27 -3.58 -14.51
C PHE A 536 -5.35 -2.69 -13.66
N ARG A 537 -5.92 -1.91 -12.75
CA ARG A 537 -5.16 -1.11 -11.77
C ARG A 537 -4.81 -1.97 -10.56
#